data_AF-C1GRI1-F1
#
_entry.id   AF-C1GRI1-F1
#
_cell.length_a   1.000
_cell.length_b   1.000
_cell.length_c   1.000
_cell.angle_alpha   90.00
_cell.angle_beta   90.00
_cell.angle_gamma   90.00
#
_symmetry.space_group_name_H-M   'P 1'
#
loop_
_entity.id
_entity.type
_entity.pdbx_description
1 polymer ?
#
loop_
_entity_poly.entity_id
_entity_poly.type
_entity_poly.pdbx_seq_one_letter_code
_entity_poly.pdbx_strand_id
1 'polypeptide(L)'
;MLSQNSDELPEKISILTLNCWGLKFLSKYRHERLLEIGKRIAGSNNPPHIVGLQECWTQEDYNNIRRETQEILPYGKFYYSGIFGGGLAILSKWPIEESTMFAYPLNGRPTAFFRGDWFVGKGVACARIRIGPASTDIADVFCTHLHAPYEREPHDSYICHRTAQAWEIVKMMRAAAEKGHLVIGLGDFNMLPQSLAHRLITSHAPVKDVWSHLHPDSSIGAAIDAAEMARKKPIPSADFNVLENGATCDGIFNTWRWNKTQQNRLKREGNIVVDGELADPLAKRLDYIFVGDGAFGHFSSPKKWTISSARVGMMERHPTLHCSLSDHFSVEATIVLDTSKDSDAEDEQNSFLPIQKHIESIRSLRSISPMGSTTLVTAANATSPTNTEIASQQQQITLAEDMYDQVLQMISTYVARERFQRRARLGHFVVSLVVSIACFVGVWWSTRAFVSFILCLVSSLSLVAGTIDGLIGGLFVSSELRSLKEFEWEIRNARRTVLGLGLDIEEEHRSPRSASRGWYR
;
A
#
# COMPACT_ATOMS: atom_id res chain seq x y z
N MET A 1 3.85 -12.92 34.78
CA MET A 1 3.68 -14.27 34.20
C MET A 1 4.15 -14.19 32.76
N LEU A 2 5.23 -14.88 32.40
CA LEU A 2 5.59 -15.05 30.98
C LEU A 2 4.43 -15.86 30.39
N SER A 3 3.68 -15.24 29.50
CA SER A 3 2.57 -15.89 28.83
C SER A 3 3.02 -17.23 28.26
N GLN A 4 2.29 -18.28 28.59
CA GLN A 4 2.43 -19.57 27.93
C GLN A 4 2.43 -19.31 26.42
N ASN A 5 3.40 -19.89 25.70
CA ASN A 5 3.27 -20.04 24.26
C ASN A 5 1.87 -20.60 23.97
N SER A 6 1.26 -20.26 22.84
CA SER A 6 0.02 -20.92 22.42
C SER A 6 0.21 -22.43 22.50
N ASP A 7 -0.49 -23.07 23.44
CA ASP A 7 -0.34 -24.50 23.73
C ASP A 7 -0.72 -25.35 22.50
N GLU A 8 -1.58 -24.82 21.63
CA GLU A 8 -2.05 -25.46 20.40
C GLU A 8 -2.11 -24.45 19.24
N LEU A 9 -1.88 -24.95 18.02
CA LEU A 9 -2.07 -24.19 16.79
C LEU A 9 -3.56 -23.94 16.55
N PRO A 10 -4.01 -22.71 16.25
CA PRO A 10 -5.42 -22.42 16.06
C PRO A 10 -5.97 -23.03 14.77
N GLU A 11 -7.14 -23.66 14.85
CA GLU A 11 -7.89 -24.12 13.67
C GLU A 11 -8.41 -22.96 12.81
N LYS A 12 -8.61 -21.78 13.41
CA LYS A 12 -9.08 -20.57 12.72
C LYS A 12 -8.44 -19.29 13.23
N ILE A 13 -8.23 -18.34 12.34
CA ILE A 13 -7.71 -17.00 12.67
C ILE A 13 -8.68 -15.96 12.10
N SER A 14 -9.25 -15.14 12.98
CA SER A 14 -10.05 -13.96 12.59
C SER A 14 -9.16 -12.72 12.60
N ILE A 15 -9.23 -11.96 11.52
CA ILE A 15 -8.33 -10.86 11.19
C ILE A 15 -9.18 -9.62 10.92
N LEU A 16 -8.77 -8.46 11.42
CA LEU A 16 -9.45 -7.18 11.21
C LEU A 16 -8.44 -6.12 10.78
N THR A 17 -8.80 -5.29 9.80
CA THR A 17 -8.08 -4.05 9.48
C THR A 17 -9.02 -2.86 9.48
N LEU A 18 -8.55 -1.71 9.96
CA LEU A 18 -9.33 -0.47 10.00
C LEU A 18 -8.44 0.77 9.94
N ASN A 19 -8.73 1.67 8.99
CA ASN A 19 -8.33 3.07 9.10
C ASN A 19 -9.22 3.77 10.14
N CYS A 20 -8.64 4.21 11.26
CA CYS A 20 -9.36 4.80 12.40
C CYS A 20 -9.73 6.28 12.23
N TRP A 21 -9.14 6.96 11.25
CA TRP A 21 -9.28 8.40 11.06
C TRP A 21 -9.06 9.20 12.36
N GLY A 22 -7.89 9.01 12.97
CA GLY A 22 -7.52 9.51 14.30
C GLY A 22 -6.68 10.79 14.28
N LEU A 23 -6.78 11.66 13.27
CA LEU A 23 -5.94 12.86 13.14
C LEU A 23 -6.17 13.81 14.32
N LYS A 24 -5.13 14.08 15.11
CA LYS A 24 -5.22 14.77 16.41
C LYS A 24 -6.05 16.06 16.39
N PHE A 25 -5.86 16.91 15.38
CA PHE A 25 -6.49 18.24 15.31
C PHE A 25 -7.57 18.37 14.23
N LEU A 26 -7.77 17.35 13.39
CA LEU A 26 -8.68 17.41 12.24
C LEU A 26 -9.88 16.47 12.41
N SER A 27 -9.66 15.29 12.98
CA SER A 27 -10.70 14.30 13.11
C SER A 27 -11.66 14.64 14.25
N LYS A 28 -12.93 14.86 13.89
CA LYS A 28 -13.96 15.26 14.85
C LYS A 28 -14.30 14.12 15.82
N TYR A 29 -14.56 14.44 17.09
CA TYR A 29 -14.87 13.46 18.15
C TYR A 29 -13.86 12.31 18.23
N ARG A 30 -12.57 12.63 18.00
CA ARG A 30 -11.49 11.64 17.89
C ARG A 30 -11.47 10.69 19.07
N HIS A 31 -11.42 11.23 20.29
CA HIS A 31 -11.28 10.45 21.51
C HIS A 31 -12.48 9.51 21.71
N GLU A 32 -13.70 10.02 21.55
CA GLU A 32 -14.93 9.26 21.75
C GLU A 32 -15.06 8.11 20.73
N ARG A 33 -14.76 8.39 19.44
CA ARG A 33 -14.80 7.37 18.39
C ARG A 33 -13.74 6.31 18.57
N LEU A 34 -12.49 6.68 18.86
CA LEU A 34 -11.41 5.70 19.00
C LEU A 34 -11.57 4.84 20.26
N LEU A 35 -12.17 5.39 21.33
CA LEU A 35 -12.58 4.59 22.48
C LEU A 35 -13.68 3.58 22.10
N GLU A 36 -14.70 4.02 21.35
CA GLU A 36 -15.77 3.14 20.87
C GLU A 36 -15.24 2.06 19.91
N ILE A 37 -14.27 2.37 19.05
CA ILE A 37 -13.57 1.36 18.23
C ILE A 37 -12.96 0.27 19.11
N GLY A 38 -12.26 0.64 20.20
CA GLY A 38 -11.72 -0.33 21.16
C GLY A 38 -12.80 -1.23 21.77
N LYS A 39 -13.93 -0.65 22.18
CA LYS A 39 -15.09 -1.39 22.71
C LYS A 39 -15.71 -2.34 21.69
N ARG A 40 -15.82 -1.93 20.43
CA ARG A 40 -16.38 -2.77 19.34
C ARG A 40 -15.47 -3.94 19.00
N ILE A 41 -14.15 -3.74 19.02
CA ILE A 41 -13.18 -4.83 18.86
C ILE A 41 -13.34 -5.84 20.00
N ALA A 42 -13.41 -5.36 21.24
CA ALA A 42 -13.53 -6.19 22.43
C ALA A 42 -14.87 -6.95 22.53
N GLY A 43 -15.98 -6.26 22.20
CA GLY A 43 -17.34 -6.79 22.31
C GLY A 43 -17.88 -7.47 21.04
N SER A 44 -17.04 -7.73 20.04
CA SER A 44 -17.47 -8.42 18.81
C SER A 44 -17.93 -9.86 19.12
N ASN A 45 -19.03 -10.30 18.50
CA ASN A 45 -19.50 -11.69 18.60
C ASN A 45 -18.46 -12.72 18.10
N ASN A 46 -17.58 -12.30 17.19
CA ASN A 46 -16.42 -13.09 16.76
C ASN A 46 -15.17 -12.21 16.94
N PRO A 47 -14.58 -12.16 18.14
CA PRO A 47 -13.44 -11.31 18.43
C PRO A 47 -12.28 -11.58 17.47
N PRO A 48 -11.66 -10.54 16.88
CA PRO A 48 -10.49 -10.74 16.04
C PRO A 48 -9.30 -11.23 16.88
N HIS A 49 -8.45 -12.04 16.27
CA HIS A 49 -7.20 -12.52 16.86
C HIS A 49 -6.00 -11.66 16.43
N ILE A 50 -6.08 -11.02 15.26
CA ILE A 50 -5.07 -10.10 14.75
C ILE A 50 -5.78 -8.85 14.24
N VAL A 51 -5.31 -7.67 14.66
CA VAL A 51 -5.87 -6.38 14.26
C VAL A 51 -4.77 -5.47 13.72
N GLY A 52 -4.95 -4.95 12.51
CA GLY A 52 -4.14 -3.87 11.94
C GLY A 52 -4.89 -2.55 11.97
N LEU A 53 -4.32 -1.51 12.59
CA LEU A 53 -4.93 -0.18 12.64
C LEU A 53 -4.08 0.82 11.86
N GLN A 54 -4.76 1.66 11.08
CA GLN A 54 -4.18 2.80 10.37
C GLN A 54 -4.75 4.11 10.90
N GLU A 55 -4.02 5.21 10.71
CA GLU A 55 -4.36 6.53 11.24
C GLU A 55 -4.63 6.57 12.76
N CYS A 56 -4.03 5.66 13.53
CA CYS A 56 -3.97 5.74 14.98
C CYS A 56 -2.77 6.63 15.36
N TRP A 57 -2.94 7.95 15.28
CA TRP A 57 -1.82 8.90 15.32
C TRP A 57 -1.25 9.20 16.70
N THR A 58 -2.00 8.94 17.78
CA THR A 58 -1.57 9.30 19.14
C THR A 58 -1.42 8.09 20.05
N GLN A 59 -0.41 8.14 20.92
CA GLN A 59 -0.21 7.11 21.93
C GLN A 59 -1.40 7.02 22.91
N GLU A 60 -2.06 8.14 23.17
CA GLU A 60 -3.26 8.19 24.02
C GLU A 60 -4.39 7.35 23.41
N ASP A 61 -4.70 7.56 22.13
CA ASP A 61 -5.77 6.83 21.45
C ASP A 61 -5.43 5.33 21.34
N TYR A 62 -4.17 4.99 21.01
CA TYR A 62 -3.70 3.61 21.04
C TYR A 62 -3.86 2.98 22.43
N ASN A 63 -3.46 3.68 23.50
CA ASN A 63 -3.57 3.18 24.87
C ASN A 63 -5.04 3.00 25.29
N ASN A 64 -5.96 3.85 24.81
CA ASN A 64 -7.40 3.68 25.02
C ASN A 64 -7.89 2.38 24.38
N ILE A 65 -7.55 2.14 23.11
CA ILE A 65 -7.90 0.89 22.41
C ILE A 65 -7.30 -0.33 23.12
N ARG A 66 -6.04 -0.23 23.56
CA ARG A 66 -5.36 -1.29 24.33
C ARG A 66 -6.07 -1.64 25.62
N ARG A 67 -6.55 -0.64 26.38
CA ARG A 67 -7.28 -0.88 27.63
C ARG A 67 -8.56 -1.67 27.42
N GLU A 68 -9.31 -1.35 26.37
CA GLU A 68 -10.56 -2.07 26.06
C GLU A 68 -10.29 -3.48 25.49
N THR A 69 -9.20 -3.67 24.75
CA THR A 69 -8.94 -4.92 24.00
C THR A 69 -7.99 -5.89 24.68
N GLN A 70 -7.36 -5.53 25.81
CA GLN A 70 -6.29 -6.30 26.45
C GLN A 70 -6.66 -7.75 26.79
N GLU A 71 -7.92 -8.04 27.06
CA GLU A 71 -8.38 -9.38 27.44
C GLU A 71 -8.35 -10.36 26.26
N ILE A 72 -8.70 -9.88 25.06
CA ILE A 72 -8.75 -10.69 23.84
C ILE A 72 -7.49 -10.56 22.96
N LEU A 73 -6.81 -9.41 23.06
CA LEU A 73 -5.63 -9.04 22.30
C LEU A 73 -4.54 -8.56 23.27
N PRO A 74 -3.97 -9.42 24.13
CA PRO A 74 -3.01 -9.02 25.15
C PRO A 74 -1.70 -8.45 24.60
N TYR A 75 -1.34 -8.72 23.33
CA TYR A 75 -0.14 -8.18 22.70
C TYR A 75 -0.49 -7.05 21.74
N GLY A 76 0.35 -6.02 21.71
CA GLY A 76 0.14 -4.91 20.80
C GLY A 76 1.39 -4.07 20.67
N LYS A 77 1.57 -3.50 19.47
CA LYS A 77 2.66 -2.60 19.15
C LYS A 77 2.11 -1.35 18.44
N PHE A 78 2.44 -0.20 19.01
CA PHE A 78 2.38 1.08 18.33
C PHE A 78 3.69 1.34 17.59
N TYR A 79 3.64 1.72 16.31
CA TYR A 79 4.82 1.90 15.46
C TYR A 79 5.16 3.39 15.31
N TYR A 80 6.43 3.72 15.56
CA TYR A 80 6.96 5.07 15.38
C TYR A 80 7.69 5.17 14.05
N SER A 81 7.41 6.25 13.30
CA SER A 81 8.13 6.61 12.07
C SER A 81 7.97 8.10 11.80
N GLY A 82 8.86 8.66 10.98
CA GLY A 82 8.82 10.07 10.60
C GLY A 82 8.88 11.04 11.79
N ILE A 83 8.41 12.26 11.56
CA ILE A 83 8.35 13.35 12.57
C ILE A 83 7.03 13.30 13.32
N PHE A 84 5.92 13.00 12.62
CA PHE A 84 4.57 13.01 13.21
C PHE A 84 4.06 11.62 13.59
N GLY A 85 4.87 10.56 13.45
CA GLY A 85 4.44 9.17 13.63
C GLY A 85 3.89 8.59 12.33
N GLY A 86 3.87 7.25 12.19
CA GLY A 86 3.30 6.57 11.02
C GLY A 86 1.80 6.26 11.13
N GLY A 87 1.24 6.39 12.33
CA GLY A 87 -0.17 6.12 12.59
C GLY A 87 -0.56 4.64 12.51
N LEU A 88 0.40 3.72 12.63
CA LEU A 88 0.18 2.28 12.48
C LEU A 88 0.26 1.55 13.82
N ALA A 89 -0.64 0.61 14.04
CA ALA A 89 -0.58 -0.33 15.15
C ALA A 89 -0.97 -1.74 14.72
N ILE A 90 -0.38 -2.74 15.39
CA ILE A 90 -0.78 -4.15 15.27
C ILE A 90 -1.12 -4.65 16.68
N LEU A 91 -2.29 -5.25 16.83
CA LEU A 91 -2.72 -5.94 18.05
C LEU A 91 -2.87 -7.44 17.74
N SER A 92 -2.57 -8.27 18.72
CA SER A 92 -2.50 -9.72 18.55
C SER A 92 -2.95 -10.45 19.81
N LYS A 93 -3.68 -11.56 19.61
CA LYS A 93 -3.98 -12.54 20.63
C LYS A 93 -2.72 -13.26 21.12
N TRP A 94 -1.74 -13.40 20.24
CA TRP A 94 -0.52 -14.17 20.47
C TRP A 94 0.75 -13.30 20.57
N PRO A 95 1.82 -13.81 21.19
CA PRO A 95 3.07 -13.07 21.35
C PRO A 95 3.65 -12.55 20.03
N ILE A 96 4.04 -11.27 20.04
CA ILE A 96 4.84 -10.65 18.98
C ILE A 96 6.31 -10.89 19.34
N GLU A 97 6.98 -11.79 18.63
CA GLU A 97 8.40 -12.13 18.87
C GLU A 97 9.34 -11.06 18.35
N GLU A 98 9.02 -10.51 17.18
CA GLU A 98 9.81 -9.48 16.51
C GLU A 98 8.88 -8.42 15.93
N SER A 99 9.34 -7.17 15.94
CA SER A 99 8.59 -6.06 15.39
C SER A 99 9.52 -5.02 14.77
N THR A 100 9.19 -4.58 13.56
CA THR A 100 9.99 -3.62 12.80
C THR A 100 9.08 -2.64 12.07
N MET A 101 9.48 -1.36 12.02
CA MET A 101 8.84 -0.36 11.16
C MET A 101 9.76 -0.07 9.97
N PHE A 102 9.34 -0.41 8.76
CA PHE A 102 10.08 -0.10 7.53
C PHE A 102 9.50 1.15 6.88
N ALA A 103 10.22 2.26 6.94
CA ALA A 103 9.81 3.48 6.23
C ALA A 103 9.99 3.32 4.72
N TYR A 104 9.01 3.78 3.94
CA TYR A 104 9.13 3.73 2.49
C TYR A 104 10.19 4.72 1.95
N PRO A 105 10.95 4.35 0.91
CA PRO A 105 11.96 5.22 0.31
C PRO A 105 11.36 6.38 -0.52
N LEU A 106 10.10 6.25 -0.94
CA LEU A 106 9.31 7.28 -1.62
C LEU A 106 8.04 7.57 -0.81
N ASN A 107 7.97 8.77 -0.23
CA ASN A 107 7.00 9.14 0.80
C ASN A 107 6.40 10.54 0.58
N GLY A 108 6.04 10.87 -0.66
CA GLY A 108 5.49 12.18 -1.00
C GLY A 108 6.57 13.26 -1.07
N ARG A 109 6.16 14.54 -0.95
CA ARG A 109 7.01 15.71 -1.17
C ARG A 109 7.02 16.66 0.04
N PRO A 110 8.17 17.21 0.45
CA PRO A 110 8.26 18.14 1.58
C PRO A 110 7.53 19.46 1.31
N THR A 111 7.40 19.86 0.04
CA THR A 111 6.65 21.05 -0.36
C THR A 111 5.14 20.91 -0.15
N ALA A 112 4.63 19.67 -0.09
CA ALA A 112 3.22 19.38 0.18
C ALA A 112 2.95 19.34 1.70
N PHE A 113 3.47 20.33 2.43
CA PHE A 113 3.35 20.41 3.90
C PHE A 113 1.88 20.43 4.38
N PHE A 114 0.96 20.96 3.56
CA PHE A 114 -0.48 20.99 3.83
C PHE A 114 -1.16 19.62 3.67
N ARG A 115 -0.50 18.63 3.03
CA ARG A 115 -0.95 17.23 2.98
C ARG A 115 -0.38 16.42 4.15
N GLY A 116 0.87 16.71 4.51
CA GLY A 116 1.52 16.14 5.69
C GLY A 116 2.14 14.75 5.50
N ASP A 117 1.81 14.02 4.42
CA ASP A 117 2.27 12.64 4.16
C ASP A 117 3.80 12.49 4.24
N TRP A 118 4.52 13.52 3.79
CA TRP A 118 5.98 13.50 3.83
C TRP A 118 6.54 13.46 5.25
N PHE A 119 5.89 14.14 6.19
CA PHE A 119 6.37 14.29 7.56
C PHE A 119 5.94 13.13 8.47
N VAL A 120 4.95 12.33 8.07
CA VAL A 120 4.52 11.17 8.85
C VAL A 120 5.45 9.95 8.67
N GLY A 121 6.26 9.93 7.61
CA GLY A 121 7.15 8.80 7.31
C GLY A 121 6.36 7.50 7.17
N LYS A 122 5.45 7.44 6.18
CA LYS A 122 4.67 6.22 5.87
C LYS A 122 5.59 5.02 5.66
N GLY A 123 5.08 3.83 5.93
CA GLY A 123 5.86 2.60 5.90
C GLY A 123 5.03 1.37 6.15
N VAL A 124 5.72 0.24 6.35
CA VAL A 124 5.14 -1.04 6.72
C VAL A 124 5.48 -1.33 8.18
N ALA A 125 4.44 -1.45 9.01
CA ALA A 125 4.54 -2.03 10.34
C ALA A 125 4.57 -3.56 10.21
N CYS A 126 5.62 -4.19 10.71
CA CYS A 126 5.83 -5.64 10.63
C CYS A 126 5.83 -6.26 12.03
N ALA A 127 5.11 -7.37 12.19
CA ALA A 127 5.10 -8.18 13.40
C ALA A 127 5.27 -9.66 13.05
N ARG A 128 6.26 -10.33 13.66
CA ARG A 128 6.38 -11.79 13.64
C ARG A 128 5.64 -12.35 14.85
N ILE A 129 4.59 -13.13 14.60
CA ILE A 129 3.65 -13.58 15.64
C ILE A 129 3.71 -15.10 15.78
N ARG A 130 3.96 -15.58 17.00
CA ARG A 130 3.97 -17.02 17.35
C ARG A 130 2.54 -17.51 17.59
N ILE A 131 1.94 -18.16 16.60
CA ILE A 131 0.53 -18.58 16.67
C ILE A 131 0.31 -20.00 17.20
N GLY A 132 1.36 -20.83 17.24
CA GLY A 132 1.34 -22.21 17.72
C GLY A 132 2.66 -22.59 18.41
N PRO A 133 2.77 -23.81 18.95
CA PRO A 133 3.95 -24.23 19.72
C PRO A 133 5.17 -24.56 18.84
N ALA A 134 4.98 -24.93 17.57
CA ALA A 134 6.09 -25.31 16.70
C ALA A 134 6.89 -24.09 16.22
N SER A 135 8.17 -24.30 15.91
CA SER A 135 9.06 -23.27 15.37
C SER A 135 8.57 -22.69 14.03
N THR A 136 7.79 -23.48 13.26
CA THR A 136 7.17 -23.09 12.00
C THR A 136 5.78 -22.44 12.16
N ASP A 137 5.24 -22.36 13.38
CA ASP A 137 3.92 -21.77 13.65
C ASP A 137 4.01 -20.24 13.77
N ILE A 138 4.39 -19.60 12.66
CA ILE A 138 4.59 -18.16 12.55
C ILE A 138 3.62 -17.55 11.56
N ALA A 139 3.03 -16.43 11.98
CA ALA A 139 2.38 -15.47 11.10
C ALA A 139 3.24 -14.19 11.01
N ASP A 140 3.70 -13.84 9.82
CA ASP A 140 4.26 -12.52 9.52
C ASP A 140 3.10 -11.59 9.11
N VAL A 141 2.82 -10.62 9.99
CA VAL A 141 1.75 -9.64 9.80
C VAL A 141 2.34 -8.30 9.40
N PHE A 142 1.88 -7.79 8.28
CA PHE A 142 2.22 -6.50 7.71
C PHE A 142 1.02 -5.59 7.81
N CYS A 143 1.18 -4.37 8.29
CA CYS A 143 0.16 -3.34 8.32
C CYS A 143 0.72 -2.10 7.63
N THR A 144 -0.03 -1.52 6.67
CA THR A 144 0.41 -0.32 5.95
C THR A 144 -0.70 0.70 5.76
N HIS A 145 -0.30 1.92 5.45
CA HIS A 145 -1.17 2.98 4.97
C HIS A 145 -0.47 3.70 3.81
N LEU A 146 -0.75 3.30 2.57
CA LEU A 146 -0.11 3.86 1.38
C LEU A 146 -0.48 5.34 1.19
N HIS A 147 0.30 6.07 0.38
CA HIS A 147 0.05 7.49 0.10
C HIS A 147 -1.37 7.71 -0.46
N ALA A 148 -2.12 8.71 0.00
CA ALA A 148 -3.48 8.92 -0.48
C ALA A 148 -3.54 9.35 -1.98
N PRO A 149 -4.56 8.93 -2.75
CA PRO A 149 -4.82 9.43 -4.10
C PRO A 149 -5.58 10.76 -4.01
N TYR A 150 -4.86 11.87 -3.93
CA TYR A 150 -5.47 13.20 -3.89
C TYR A 150 -6.10 13.64 -5.22
N GLU A 151 -5.73 12.97 -6.30
CA GLU A 151 -6.08 13.28 -7.68
C GLU A 151 -6.52 11.98 -8.36
N ARG A 152 -7.46 12.06 -9.30
CA ARG A 152 -7.87 10.89 -10.08
C ARG A 152 -6.85 10.59 -11.16
N GLU A 153 -6.65 9.31 -11.45
CA GLU A 153 -5.89 8.89 -12.63
C GLU A 153 -6.55 9.42 -13.92
N PRO A 154 -5.76 9.80 -14.94
CA PRO A 154 -4.30 9.66 -15.06
C PRO A 154 -3.49 10.82 -14.44
N HIS A 155 -4.13 11.78 -13.77
CA HIS A 155 -3.49 12.98 -13.24
C HIS A 155 -2.92 12.83 -11.83
N ASP A 156 -2.90 11.61 -11.28
CA ASP A 156 -2.41 11.37 -9.93
C ASP A 156 -0.90 11.59 -9.85
N SER A 157 -0.51 12.72 -9.25
CA SER A 157 0.90 13.09 -9.12
C SER A 157 1.68 12.26 -8.11
N TYR A 158 1.03 11.35 -7.37
CA TYR A 158 1.62 10.44 -6.38
C TYR A 158 1.50 8.96 -6.75
N ILE A 159 0.98 8.62 -7.94
CA ILE A 159 0.89 7.23 -8.39
C ILE A 159 2.23 6.50 -8.31
N CYS A 160 3.33 7.15 -8.72
CA CYS A 160 4.67 6.58 -8.64
C CYS A 160 5.12 6.28 -7.20
N HIS A 161 4.73 7.12 -6.24
CA HIS A 161 4.98 6.87 -4.81
C HIS A 161 4.20 5.65 -4.35
N ARG A 162 2.88 5.61 -4.58
CA ARG A 162 2.06 4.45 -4.18
C ARG A 162 2.54 3.15 -4.80
N THR A 163 2.90 3.13 -6.08
CA THR A 163 3.40 1.91 -6.73
C THR A 163 4.74 1.46 -6.16
N ALA A 164 5.65 2.39 -5.86
CA ALA A 164 6.90 2.04 -5.19
C ALA A 164 6.67 1.50 -3.76
N GLN A 165 5.73 2.09 -3.02
CA GLN A 165 5.36 1.61 -1.69
C GLN A 165 4.71 0.21 -1.73
N ALA A 166 3.84 -0.04 -2.72
CA ALA A 166 3.28 -1.36 -2.99
C ALA A 166 4.38 -2.38 -3.31
N TRP A 167 5.40 -1.98 -4.08
CA TRP A 167 6.56 -2.83 -4.38
C TRP A 167 7.37 -3.21 -3.14
N GLU A 168 7.57 -2.28 -2.20
CA GLU A 168 8.29 -2.56 -0.95
C GLU A 168 7.56 -3.60 -0.08
N ILE A 169 6.26 -3.45 0.14
CA ILE A 169 5.50 -4.42 0.94
C ILE A 169 5.41 -5.79 0.25
N VAL A 170 5.37 -5.82 -1.09
CA VAL A 170 5.43 -7.06 -1.88
C VAL A 170 6.71 -7.85 -1.61
N LYS A 171 7.87 -7.18 -1.59
CA LYS A 171 9.15 -7.84 -1.30
C LYS A 171 9.11 -8.47 0.10
N MET A 172 8.55 -7.78 1.08
CA MET A 172 8.43 -8.29 2.46
C MET A 172 7.46 -9.47 2.57
N MET A 173 6.27 -9.38 1.95
CA MET A 173 5.29 -10.47 1.93
C MET A 173 5.85 -11.70 1.21
N ARG A 174 6.54 -11.52 0.08
CA ARG A 174 7.22 -12.62 -0.61
C ARG A 174 8.32 -13.23 0.25
N ALA A 175 9.16 -12.42 0.89
CA ALA A 175 10.24 -12.91 1.75
C ALA A 175 9.71 -13.67 2.98
N ALA A 176 8.52 -13.33 3.49
CA ALA A 176 7.85 -14.10 4.55
C ALA A 176 7.34 -15.45 4.03
N ALA A 177 6.73 -15.46 2.85
CA ALA A 177 6.29 -16.72 2.23
C ALA A 177 7.46 -17.64 1.88
N GLU A 178 8.60 -17.10 1.43
CA GLU A 178 9.83 -17.86 1.18
C GLU A 178 10.40 -18.53 2.45
N LYS A 179 10.02 -18.07 3.65
CA LYS A 179 10.37 -18.70 4.94
C LYS A 179 9.34 -19.75 5.39
N GLY A 180 8.26 -19.96 4.64
CA GLY A 180 7.16 -20.84 5.04
C GLY A 180 6.21 -20.25 6.08
N HIS A 181 6.27 -18.94 6.33
CA HIS A 181 5.38 -18.29 7.30
C HIS A 181 4.00 -18.02 6.70
N LEU A 182 2.95 -18.04 7.53
CA LEU A 182 1.65 -17.47 7.17
C LEU A 182 1.83 -15.96 6.93
N VAL A 183 1.46 -15.48 5.74
CA VAL A 183 1.61 -14.08 5.37
C VAL A 183 0.27 -13.38 5.48
N ILE A 184 0.21 -12.30 6.26
CA ILE A 184 -1.00 -11.48 6.42
C ILE A 184 -0.64 -10.03 6.11
N GLY A 185 -1.17 -9.48 5.01
CA GLY A 185 -1.03 -8.06 4.65
C GLY A 185 -2.32 -7.29 4.95
N LEU A 186 -2.25 -6.24 5.77
CA LEU A 186 -3.37 -5.45 6.25
C LEU A 186 -3.18 -3.98 5.89
N GLY A 187 -4.28 -3.29 5.63
CA GLY A 187 -4.28 -1.84 5.73
C GLY A 187 -5.16 -1.12 4.74
N ASP A 188 -5.06 0.20 4.81
CA ASP A 188 -5.55 1.11 3.79
C ASP A 188 -4.46 1.22 2.71
N PHE A 189 -4.64 0.46 1.63
CA PHE A 189 -3.70 0.46 0.53
C PHE A 189 -3.93 1.63 -0.43
N ASN A 190 -4.97 2.47 -0.21
CA ASN A 190 -5.23 3.65 -1.03
C ASN A 190 -5.21 3.35 -2.56
N MET A 191 -5.66 2.16 -2.92
CA MET A 191 -5.65 1.63 -4.29
C MET A 191 -6.95 0.89 -4.59
N LEU A 192 -7.33 0.90 -5.87
CA LEU A 192 -8.51 0.16 -6.35
C LEU A 192 -8.14 -1.28 -6.72
N PRO A 193 -9.10 -2.23 -6.70
CA PRO A 193 -8.87 -3.57 -7.19
C PRO A 193 -8.45 -3.55 -8.66
N GLN A 194 -7.54 -4.44 -9.06
CA GLN A 194 -6.97 -4.51 -10.43
C GLN A 194 -6.21 -3.26 -10.92
N SER A 195 -6.08 -2.22 -10.09
CA SER A 195 -5.15 -1.11 -10.35
C SER A 195 -3.71 -1.62 -10.49
N LEU A 196 -2.81 -0.80 -11.06
CA LEU A 196 -1.41 -1.17 -11.25
C LEU A 196 -0.74 -1.64 -9.94
N ALA A 197 -0.98 -0.95 -8.83
CA ALA A 197 -0.45 -1.32 -7.52
C ALA A 197 -1.05 -2.63 -6.97
N HIS A 198 -2.36 -2.86 -7.16
CA HIS A 198 -3.03 -4.09 -6.73
C HIS A 198 -2.54 -5.31 -7.53
N ARG A 199 -2.42 -5.16 -8.85
CA ARG A 199 -1.84 -6.20 -9.73
C ARG A 199 -0.40 -6.50 -9.35
N LEU A 200 0.39 -5.47 -9.05
CA LEU A 200 1.76 -5.64 -8.58
C LEU A 200 1.81 -6.48 -7.29
N ILE A 201 0.89 -6.24 -6.35
CA ILE A 201 0.80 -7.03 -5.11
C ILE A 201 0.46 -8.48 -5.36
N THR A 202 -0.65 -8.71 -6.07
CA THR A 202 -1.22 -10.05 -6.29
C THR A 202 -0.41 -10.92 -7.26
N SER A 203 0.48 -10.34 -8.06
CA SER A 203 1.33 -11.10 -8.99
C SER A 203 2.72 -11.41 -8.44
N HIS A 204 3.25 -10.62 -7.50
CA HIS A 204 4.64 -10.72 -7.04
C HIS A 204 4.82 -11.21 -5.61
N ALA A 205 3.75 -11.23 -4.82
CA ALA A 205 3.70 -11.92 -3.55
C ALA A 205 2.70 -13.10 -3.68
N PRO A 206 3.00 -14.28 -3.12
CA PRO A 206 2.09 -15.44 -3.14
C PRO A 206 0.93 -15.23 -2.14
N VAL A 207 0.20 -14.15 -2.30
CA VAL A 207 -0.90 -13.73 -1.43
C VAL A 207 -2.16 -13.51 -2.26
N LYS A 208 -3.30 -13.81 -1.67
CA LYS A 208 -4.62 -13.59 -2.26
C LYS A 208 -5.26 -12.40 -1.58
N ASP A 209 -5.83 -11.49 -2.36
CA ASP A 209 -6.81 -10.52 -1.87
C ASP A 209 -8.04 -11.31 -1.39
N VAL A 210 -8.31 -11.31 -0.09
CA VAL A 210 -9.38 -12.14 0.48
C VAL A 210 -10.74 -11.80 -0.10
N TRP A 211 -10.98 -10.54 -0.45
CA TRP A 211 -12.27 -10.11 -0.96
C TRP A 211 -12.46 -10.55 -2.41
N SER A 212 -11.49 -10.25 -3.28
CA SER A 212 -11.55 -10.67 -4.68
C SER A 212 -11.48 -12.19 -4.83
N HIS A 213 -10.91 -12.91 -3.86
CA HIS A 213 -10.95 -14.36 -3.84
C HIS A 213 -12.37 -14.90 -3.63
N LEU A 214 -13.15 -14.30 -2.72
CA LEU A 214 -14.51 -14.73 -2.41
C LEU A 214 -15.55 -14.15 -3.39
N HIS A 215 -15.34 -12.91 -3.84
CA HIS A 215 -16.21 -12.16 -4.75
C HIS A 215 -15.41 -11.75 -6.01
N PRO A 216 -15.12 -12.68 -6.94
CA PRO A 216 -14.28 -12.41 -8.11
C PRO A 216 -14.87 -11.37 -9.07
N ASP A 217 -16.19 -11.16 -9.03
CA ASP A 217 -16.90 -10.18 -9.85
C ASP A 217 -17.21 -8.86 -9.10
N SER A 218 -16.63 -8.66 -7.92
CA SER A 218 -16.72 -7.40 -7.14
C SER A 218 -16.26 -6.19 -7.97
N SER A 219 -16.72 -4.99 -7.59
CA SER A 219 -16.35 -3.74 -8.27
C SER A 219 -14.84 -3.47 -8.23
N ILE A 220 -14.32 -2.91 -9.33
CA ILE A 220 -12.89 -2.55 -9.48
C ILE A 220 -12.66 -1.04 -9.34
N GLY A 221 -13.65 -0.32 -8.83
CA GLY A 221 -13.69 1.13 -8.66
C GLY A 221 -15.07 1.57 -8.20
N ALA A 222 -15.25 2.87 -7.96
CA ALA A 222 -16.59 3.42 -7.81
C ALA A 222 -17.36 3.31 -9.15
N ALA A 223 -18.69 3.28 -9.12
CA ALA A 223 -19.49 3.15 -10.35
C ALA A 223 -19.27 4.30 -11.36
N ILE A 224 -18.75 5.44 -10.87
CA ILE A 224 -18.37 6.61 -11.69
C ILE A 224 -16.93 6.58 -12.20
N ASP A 225 -16.12 5.62 -11.77
CA ASP A 225 -14.73 5.50 -12.22
C ASP A 225 -14.70 4.83 -13.59
N ALA A 226 -13.80 5.30 -14.47
CA ALA A 226 -13.74 4.87 -15.87
C ALA A 226 -13.59 3.36 -16.03
N ALA A 227 -12.83 2.70 -15.15
CA ALA A 227 -12.63 1.25 -15.16
C ALA A 227 -13.93 0.48 -14.89
N GLU A 228 -14.73 0.92 -13.92
CA GLU A 228 -16.01 0.27 -13.60
C GLU A 228 -17.07 0.61 -14.65
N MET A 229 -17.12 1.85 -15.13
CA MET A 229 -18.00 2.24 -16.24
C MET A 229 -17.77 1.40 -17.50
N ALA A 230 -16.51 1.03 -17.79
CA ALA A 230 -16.17 0.18 -18.94
C ALA A 230 -16.77 -1.23 -18.84
N ARG A 231 -17.04 -1.73 -17.62
CA ARG A 231 -17.74 -3.01 -17.40
C ARG A 231 -19.24 -2.94 -17.71
N LYS A 232 -19.79 -1.74 -17.92
CA LYS A 232 -21.22 -1.50 -18.21
C LYS A 232 -22.16 -2.14 -17.18
N LYS A 233 -21.70 -2.24 -15.93
CA LYS A 233 -22.52 -2.70 -14.82
C LYS A 233 -23.46 -1.59 -14.35
N PRO A 234 -24.65 -1.93 -13.81
CA PRO A 234 -25.54 -0.95 -13.22
C PRO A 234 -24.87 -0.28 -12.00
N ILE A 235 -25.34 0.91 -11.64
CA ILE A 235 -24.95 1.55 -10.38
C ILE A 235 -25.46 0.67 -9.23
N PRO A 236 -24.58 0.16 -8.36
CA PRO A 236 -24.98 -0.71 -7.26
C PRO A 236 -25.73 0.06 -6.18
N SER A 237 -26.58 -0.65 -5.44
CA SER A 237 -27.16 -0.14 -4.19
C SER A 237 -26.10 -0.11 -3.08
N ALA A 238 -26.37 0.64 -2.01
CA ALA A 238 -25.46 0.71 -0.87
C ALA A 238 -25.28 -0.66 -0.20
N ASP A 239 -26.35 -1.45 -0.06
CA ASP A 239 -26.26 -2.82 0.47
C ASP A 239 -25.44 -3.74 -0.43
N PHE A 240 -25.64 -3.68 -1.75
CA PHE A 240 -24.84 -4.46 -2.70
C PHE A 240 -23.36 -4.07 -2.64
N ASN A 241 -23.06 -2.78 -2.50
CA ASN A 241 -21.68 -2.31 -2.37
C ASN A 241 -20.96 -2.87 -1.16
N VAL A 242 -21.65 -3.00 -0.04
CA VAL A 242 -21.08 -3.53 1.21
C VAL A 242 -20.95 -5.05 1.14
N LEU A 243 -21.98 -5.74 0.67
CA LEU A 243 -22.07 -7.20 0.70
C LEU A 243 -21.22 -7.86 -0.39
N GLU A 244 -21.26 -7.34 -1.62
CA GLU A 244 -20.59 -7.96 -2.77
C GLU A 244 -19.29 -7.24 -3.15
N ASN A 245 -19.30 -5.90 -3.15
CA ASN A 245 -18.14 -5.12 -3.62
C ASN A 245 -17.10 -4.84 -2.53
N GLY A 246 -17.44 -5.06 -1.26
CA GLY A 246 -16.56 -4.78 -0.13
C GLY A 246 -16.20 -3.32 0.00
N ALA A 247 -17.13 -2.42 -0.32
CA ALA A 247 -16.88 -0.99 -0.27
C ALA A 247 -16.69 -0.53 1.18
N THR A 248 -15.53 0.05 1.47
CA THR A 248 -15.13 0.47 2.82
C THR A 248 -15.21 1.98 3.01
N CYS A 249 -15.18 2.76 1.94
CA CYS A 249 -15.19 4.22 2.02
C CYS A 249 -16.11 4.84 0.97
N ASP A 250 -16.32 6.17 1.09
CA ASP A 250 -17.10 7.02 0.16
C ASP A 250 -18.59 6.66 -0.03
N GLY A 251 -19.09 5.56 0.56
CA GLY A 251 -20.48 5.14 0.48
C GLY A 251 -21.44 5.90 1.40
N ILE A 252 -22.74 5.83 1.08
CA ILE A 252 -23.80 6.61 1.75
C ILE A 252 -24.08 6.19 3.20
N PHE A 253 -23.71 4.96 3.60
CA PHE A 253 -23.77 4.56 5.00
C PHE A 253 -22.79 5.34 5.88
N ASN A 254 -21.71 5.87 5.29
CA ASN A 254 -20.73 6.64 6.03
C ASN A 254 -21.19 8.09 6.22
N THR A 255 -21.54 8.44 7.45
CA THR A 255 -22.05 9.77 7.82
C THR A 255 -21.05 10.91 7.59
N TRP A 256 -19.75 10.62 7.43
CA TRP A 256 -18.75 11.63 7.10
C TRP A 256 -18.84 12.09 5.64
N ARG A 257 -19.48 11.29 4.76
CA ARG A 257 -19.77 11.63 3.36
C ARG A 257 -21.06 12.41 3.19
N TRP A 258 -21.84 12.56 4.26
CA TRP A 258 -23.07 13.34 4.24
C TRP A 258 -22.77 14.84 4.16
N ASN A 259 -23.65 15.57 3.49
CA ASN A 259 -23.54 17.03 3.43
C ASN A 259 -23.85 17.67 4.80
N LYS A 260 -23.51 18.96 4.96
CA LYS A 260 -23.72 19.71 6.22
C LYS A 260 -25.17 19.67 6.72
N THR A 261 -26.15 19.69 5.82
CA THR A 261 -27.58 19.64 6.18
C THR A 261 -27.94 18.31 6.82
N GLN A 262 -27.51 17.19 6.20
CA GLN A 262 -27.69 15.84 6.72
C GLN A 262 -26.93 15.63 8.05
N GLN A 263 -25.69 16.12 8.17
CA GLN A 263 -24.93 16.04 9.43
C GLN A 263 -25.58 16.85 10.56
N ASN A 264 -26.18 18.00 10.27
CA ASN A 264 -26.91 18.78 11.27
C ASN A 264 -28.23 18.11 11.64
N ARG A 265 -28.90 17.46 10.68
CA ARG A 265 -30.08 16.64 10.94
C ARG A 265 -29.74 15.47 11.87
N LEU A 266 -28.63 14.75 11.62
CA LEU A 266 -28.15 13.65 12.47
C LEU A 266 -27.93 14.09 13.93
N LYS A 267 -27.34 15.27 14.16
CA LYS A 267 -27.17 15.81 15.52
C LYS A 267 -28.48 16.13 16.23
N ARG A 268 -29.52 16.53 15.48
CA ARG A 268 -30.81 16.95 16.03
C ARG A 268 -31.75 15.78 16.27
N GLU A 269 -31.83 14.86 15.31
CA GLU A 269 -32.79 13.75 15.27
C GLU A 269 -32.18 12.44 15.79
N GLY A 270 -30.86 12.38 15.96
CA GLY A 270 -30.17 11.17 16.37
C GLY A 270 -30.01 10.19 15.23
N ASN A 271 -30.29 8.90 15.47
CA ASN A 271 -30.05 7.84 14.50
C ASN A 271 -31.02 7.92 13.29
N ILE A 272 -30.49 8.29 12.12
CA ILE A 272 -31.24 8.33 10.85
C ILE A 272 -30.98 7.07 10.02
N VAL A 273 -31.96 6.19 9.84
CA VAL A 273 -31.81 5.00 8.99
C VAL A 273 -31.57 5.43 7.54
N VAL A 274 -30.57 4.80 6.89
CA VAL A 274 -30.29 4.96 5.45
C VAL A 274 -30.94 3.78 4.75
N ASP A 275 -31.68 4.06 3.68
CA ASP A 275 -32.21 3.02 2.82
C ASP A 275 -31.06 2.42 1.99
N GLY A 276 -30.78 1.14 2.21
CA GLY A 276 -29.68 0.41 1.59
C GLY A 276 -29.91 0.10 0.11
N GLU A 277 -31.15 0.22 -0.38
CA GLU A 277 -31.51 0.06 -1.79
C GLU A 277 -31.18 1.29 -2.65
N LEU A 278 -30.84 2.42 -2.01
CA LEU A 278 -30.43 3.62 -2.72
C LEU A 278 -29.14 3.39 -3.51
N ALA A 279 -29.10 3.93 -4.73
CA ALA A 279 -27.92 3.93 -5.57
C ALA A 279 -26.74 4.61 -4.85
N ASP A 280 -25.59 3.95 -4.82
CA ASP A 280 -24.39 4.43 -4.14
C ASP A 280 -23.20 4.49 -5.11
N PRO A 281 -23.17 5.50 -6.00
CA PRO A 281 -22.23 5.54 -7.12
C PRO A 281 -20.78 5.87 -6.73
N LEU A 282 -20.54 6.28 -5.48
CA LEU A 282 -19.24 6.77 -5.00
C LEU A 282 -18.49 5.74 -4.15
N ALA A 283 -19.19 4.76 -3.58
CA ALA A 283 -18.57 3.78 -2.70
C ALA A 283 -17.53 2.94 -3.44
N LYS A 284 -16.44 2.61 -2.75
CA LYS A 284 -15.32 1.82 -3.29
C LYS A 284 -14.54 1.16 -2.17
N ARG A 285 -13.67 0.22 -2.56
CA ARG A 285 -12.78 -0.52 -1.67
C ARG A 285 -11.35 0.00 -1.76
N LEU A 286 -10.82 0.44 -0.63
CA LEU A 286 -9.41 0.87 -0.48
C LEU A 286 -8.66 0.09 0.60
N ASP A 287 -9.38 -0.59 1.49
CA ASP A 287 -8.83 -1.38 2.58
C ASP A 287 -8.78 -2.87 2.19
N TYR A 288 -7.68 -3.54 2.52
CA TYR A 288 -7.43 -4.90 2.08
C TYR A 288 -6.89 -5.77 3.21
N ILE A 289 -7.28 -7.05 3.15
CA ILE A 289 -6.57 -8.14 3.80
C ILE A 289 -6.04 -9.04 2.69
N PHE A 290 -4.73 -9.26 2.69
CA PHE A 290 -4.04 -10.21 1.83
C PHE A 290 -3.58 -11.40 2.67
N VAL A 291 -3.78 -12.62 2.18
CA VAL A 291 -3.36 -13.85 2.88
C VAL A 291 -2.56 -14.74 1.95
N GLY A 292 -1.39 -15.20 2.41
CA GLY A 292 -0.58 -16.25 1.78
C GLY A 292 -0.36 -17.41 2.74
N ASP A 293 -0.47 -18.65 2.25
CA ASP A 293 -0.34 -19.88 3.04
C ASP A 293 1.13 -20.28 3.33
N GLY A 294 2.09 -19.43 2.98
CA GLY A 294 3.52 -19.72 3.12
C GLY A 294 4.06 -20.68 2.06
N ALA A 295 3.27 -21.06 1.06
CA ALA A 295 3.79 -21.79 -0.09
C ALA A 295 4.41 -20.83 -1.11
N PHE A 296 5.59 -21.16 -1.61
CA PHE A 296 6.26 -20.39 -2.67
C PHE A 296 7.02 -21.31 -3.64
N GLY A 297 6.67 -21.25 -4.92
CA GLY A 297 7.27 -22.12 -5.94
C GLY A 297 7.03 -23.60 -5.67
N HIS A 298 8.10 -24.40 -5.57
CA HIS A 298 8.04 -25.82 -5.21
C HIS A 298 7.98 -26.05 -3.69
N PHE A 299 8.14 -25.00 -2.88
CA PHE A 299 8.03 -25.12 -1.44
C PHE A 299 6.56 -25.03 -1.04
N SER A 300 5.97 -26.16 -0.65
CA SER A 300 4.68 -26.17 0.03
C SER A 300 4.92 -26.07 1.53
N SER A 301 4.35 -25.04 2.17
CA SER A 301 4.12 -25.12 3.61
C SER A 301 3.28 -26.37 3.89
N PRO A 302 3.62 -27.18 4.91
CA PRO A 302 2.78 -28.31 5.31
C PRO A 302 1.37 -27.82 5.71
N LYS A 303 1.27 -26.58 6.20
CA LYS A 303 0.04 -25.98 6.70
C LYS A 303 -0.66 -25.17 5.62
N LYS A 304 -1.88 -25.57 5.26
CA LYS A 304 -2.70 -24.87 4.28
C LYS A 304 -3.78 -24.05 4.94
N TRP A 305 -3.74 -22.74 4.70
CA TRP A 305 -4.76 -21.81 5.17
C TRP A 305 -5.74 -21.47 4.05
N THR A 306 -7.03 -21.68 4.32
CA THR A 306 -8.12 -21.37 3.40
C THR A 306 -8.88 -20.15 3.89
N ILE A 307 -9.23 -19.26 2.96
CA ILE A 307 -10.06 -18.09 3.25
C ILE A 307 -11.50 -18.57 3.39
N SER A 308 -12.06 -18.48 4.59
CA SER A 308 -13.41 -18.98 4.91
C SER A 308 -14.48 -17.91 4.71
N SER A 309 -14.20 -16.67 5.11
CA SER A 309 -15.14 -15.56 4.97
C SER A 309 -14.42 -14.21 4.98
N ALA A 310 -15.05 -13.21 4.37
CA ALA A 310 -14.70 -11.80 4.50
C ALA A 310 -15.99 -10.97 4.62
N ARG A 311 -15.95 -9.86 5.36
CA ARG A 311 -17.06 -8.91 5.48
C ARG A 311 -16.56 -7.50 5.75
N VAL A 312 -17.37 -6.51 5.39
CA VAL A 312 -17.21 -5.13 5.86
C VAL A 312 -17.79 -5.06 7.27
N GLY A 313 -17.05 -4.51 8.21
CA GLY A 313 -17.44 -4.41 9.61
C GLY A 313 -17.43 -2.97 10.13
N MET A 314 -17.72 -2.80 11.42
CA MET A 314 -17.78 -1.50 12.11
C MET A 314 -18.63 -0.45 11.38
N MET A 315 -19.72 -0.88 10.76
CA MET A 315 -20.67 -0.01 10.08
C MET A 315 -21.62 0.69 11.03
N GLU A 316 -21.73 0.19 12.26
CA GLU A 316 -22.60 0.76 13.27
C GLU A 316 -22.11 2.14 13.70
N ARG A 317 -23.08 2.97 14.08
CA ARG A 317 -22.82 4.32 14.54
C ARG A 317 -22.40 4.32 15.99
N HIS A 318 -21.66 5.36 16.36
CA HIS A 318 -21.39 5.68 17.75
C HIS A 318 -22.74 5.84 18.50
N PRO A 319 -22.92 5.19 19.67
CA PRO A 319 -24.23 5.08 20.33
C PRO A 319 -24.87 6.43 20.70
N THR A 320 -24.07 7.40 21.14
CA THR A 320 -24.55 8.74 21.53
C THR A 320 -24.34 9.82 20.46
N LEU A 321 -23.22 9.78 19.72
CA LEU A 321 -22.90 10.77 18.69
C LEU A 321 -23.58 10.49 17.36
N HIS A 322 -24.06 9.26 17.15
CA HIS A 322 -24.74 8.76 15.95
C HIS A 322 -23.97 8.88 14.63
N CYS A 323 -22.70 9.31 14.66
CA CYS A 323 -21.82 9.30 13.50
C CYS A 323 -21.10 7.96 13.33
N SER A 324 -20.56 7.74 12.13
CA SER A 324 -19.71 6.59 11.80
C SER A 324 -18.41 6.67 12.60
N LEU A 325 -17.88 5.52 13.02
CA LEU A 325 -16.69 5.45 13.87
C LEU A 325 -15.42 5.93 13.16
N SER A 326 -15.36 5.81 11.84
CA SER A 326 -14.29 6.33 10.99
C SER A 326 -14.85 6.73 9.63
N ASP A 327 -14.06 7.43 8.81
CA ASP A 327 -14.40 7.73 7.41
C ASP A 327 -14.20 6.53 6.46
N HIS A 328 -13.70 5.42 7.03
CA HIS A 328 -13.67 4.07 6.47
C HIS A 328 -14.43 3.08 7.39
N PHE A 329 -14.89 1.98 6.82
CA PHE A 329 -15.36 0.80 7.54
C PHE A 329 -14.24 -0.25 7.64
N SER A 330 -14.34 -1.19 8.58
CA SER A 330 -13.32 -2.24 8.71
C SER A 330 -13.49 -3.29 7.62
N VAL A 331 -12.39 -3.97 7.29
CA VAL A 331 -12.43 -5.27 6.60
C VAL A 331 -12.10 -6.34 7.62
N GLU A 332 -12.92 -7.38 7.66
CA GLU A 332 -12.77 -8.51 8.55
C GLU A 332 -12.73 -9.79 7.73
N ALA A 333 -11.78 -10.67 8.02
CA ALA A 333 -11.65 -11.96 7.35
C ALA A 333 -11.39 -13.08 8.35
N THR A 334 -11.86 -14.27 8.04
CA THR A 334 -11.51 -15.48 8.79
C THR A 334 -10.85 -16.47 7.86
N ILE A 335 -9.69 -16.96 8.28
CA ILE A 335 -8.96 -18.05 7.63
C ILE A 335 -9.02 -19.29 8.52
N VAL A 336 -9.04 -20.46 7.90
CA VAL A 336 -9.18 -21.75 8.57
C VAL A 336 -8.04 -22.65 8.10
N LEU A 337 -7.45 -23.39 9.03
CA LEU A 337 -6.43 -24.38 8.76
C LEU A 337 -7.10 -25.63 8.16
N ASP A 338 -6.62 -26.06 6.99
CA ASP A 338 -7.04 -27.32 6.37
C ASP A 338 -6.30 -28.49 7.03
N THR A 339 -6.95 -29.15 7.98
CA THR A 339 -6.42 -30.31 8.72
C THR A 339 -6.48 -31.61 7.93
N SER A 340 -7.06 -31.61 6.71
CA SER A 340 -7.24 -32.84 5.93
C SER A 340 -5.96 -33.40 5.30
N LYS A 341 -4.82 -32.71 5.40
CA LYS A 341 -3.57 -33.04 4.68
C LYS A 341 -2.31 -33.19 5.55
N ASP A 342 -2.46 -33.27 6.87
CA ASP A 342 -1.31 -33.30 7.79
C ASP A 342 -0.53 -34.65 7.84
N SER A 343 -0.80 -35.64 6.98
CA SER A 343 -0.21 -36.98 7.16
C SER A 343 1.16 -37.25 6.51
N ASP A 344 1.69 -36.45 5.58
CA ASP A 344 2.89 -36.88 4.83
C ASP A 344 3.89 -35.76 4.47
N ALA A 345 4.31 -34.94 5.44
CA ALA A 345 5.42 -34.01 5.24
C ALA A 345 6.59 -34.38 6.16
N GLU A 346 7.51 -35.20 5.68
CA GLU A 346 8.84 -35.36 6.27
C GLU A 346 9.61 -34.03 6.14
N ASP A 347 10.24 -33.60 7.24
CA ASP A 347 11.05 -32.39 7.35
C ASP A 347 12.28 -32.46 6.41
N GLU A 348 12.12 -32.13 5.13
CA GLU A 348 13.27 -31.80 4.30
C GLU A 348 13.80 -30.42 4.71
N GLN A 349 14.90 -30.47 5.44
CA GLN A 349 15.72 -29.35 5.90
C GLN A 349 16.34 -28.61 4.69
N ASN A 350 15.51 -27.86 3.96
CA ASN A 350 15.92 -27.25 2.70
C ASN A 350 16.57 -25.87 2.91
N SER A 351 17.82 -25.77 2.46
CA SER A 351 18.69 -24.60 2.56
C SER A 351 18.09 -23.34 1.93
N PHE A 352 18.18 -22.23 2.65
CA PHE A 352 18.00 -20.87 2.16
C PHE A 352 18.77 -20.66 0.85
N LEU A 353 18.08 -20.27 -0.24
CA LEU A 353 18.49 -19.36 -1.34
C LEU A 353 17.53 -19.50 -2.56
N PRO A 354 16.47 -18.67 -2.67
CA PRO A 354 15.36 -18.89 -3.63
C PRO A 354 15.58 -18.43 -5.08
N ILE A 355 16.41 -17.42 -5.34
CA ILE A 355 16.55 -16.84 -6.69
C ILE A 355 17.09 -17.89 -7.68
N GLN A 356 18.01 -18.75 -7.23
CA GLN A 356 18.58 -19.82 -8.05
C GLN A 356 17.49 -20.83 -8.48
N LYS A 357 16.60 -21.23 -7.56
CA LYS A 357 15.56 -22.24 -7.82
C LYS A 357 14.43 -21.72 -8.71
N HIS A 358 14.04 -20.46 -8.60
CA HIS A 358 13.07 -19.85 -9.54
C HIS A 358 13.66 -19.78 -10.96
N ILE A 359 14.95 -19.41 -11.06
CA ILE A 359 15.68 -19.42 -12.33
C ILE A 359 15.84 -20.85 -12.88
N GLU A 360 16.08 -21.85 -12.03
CA GLU A 360 16.18 -23.26 -12.42
C GLU A 360 14.83 -23.82 -12.88
N SER A 361 13.72 -23.44 -12.25
CA SER A 361 12.37 -23.77 -12.72
C SER A 361 12.15 -23.22 -14.13
N ILE A 362 12.39 -21.91 -14.34
CA ILE A 362 12.30 -21.26 -15.66
C ILE A 362 13.25 -21.89 -16.69
N ARG A 363 14.48 -22.25 -16.29
CA ARG A 363 15.48 -22.87 -17.17
C ARG A 363 15.14 -24.32 -17.54
N SER A 364 14.68 -25.14 -16.59
CA SER A 364 14.30 -26.54 -16.86
C SER A 364 13.05 -26.63 -17.75
N LEU A 365 12.15 -25.65 -17.66
CA LEU A 365 10.99 -25.53 -18.53
C LEU A 365 11.37 -25.13 -19.98
N ARG A 366 12.45 -24.36 -20.19
CA ARG A 366 12.91 -23.97 -21.54
C ARG A 366 13.81 -24.99 -22.24
N SER A 367 14.37 -26.00 -21.55
CA SER A 367 15.12 -27.07 -22.24
C SER A 367 14.25 -27.92 -23.18
N ILE A 368 12.93 -27.68 -23.23
CA ILE A 368 12.01 -28.33 -24.18
C ILE A 368 11.90 -27.53 -25.51
N SER A 369 12.61 -26.42 -25.71
CA SER A 369 12.62 -25.73 -27.02
C SER A 369 14.00 -25.16 -27.38
N PRO A 370 14.72 -25.76 -28.35
CA PRO A 370 15.96 -25.22 -28.88
C PRO A 370 15.69 -23.90 -29.60
N MET A 371 16.61 -22.96 -29.40
CA MET A 371 16.67 -21.63 -30.01
C MET A 371 16.53 -21.72 -31.54
N GLY A 372 15.34 -21.47 -32.07
CA GLY A 372 15.12 -21.38 -33.52
C GLY A 372 13.81 -21.96 -34.03
N SER A 373 12.67 -21.43 -33.58
CA SER A 373 11.40 -21.31 -34.34
C SER A 373 10.32 -20.76 -33.41
N THR A 374 10.08 -19.45 -33.45
CA THR A 374 8.95 -18.84 -32.73
C THR A 374 7.66 -19.12 -33.51
N THR A 375 7.10 -20.33 -33.37
CA THR A 375 5.71 -20.55 -33.76
C THR A 375 4.83 -20.04 -32.62
N LEU A 376 4.15 -18.91 -32.82
CA LEU A 376 3.12 -18.42 -31.92
C LEU A 376 2.03 -19.49 -31.79
N VAL A 377 1.94 -20.14 -30.62
CA VAL A 377 0.85 -21.06 -30.31
C VAL A 377 -0.35 -20.21 -29.89
N THR A 378 -1.32 -20.04 -30.80
CA THR A 378 -2.61 -19.41 -30.46
C THR A 378 -3.53 -20.45 -29.83
N ALA A 379 -4.52 -19.99 -29.03
CA ALA A 379 -5.55 -20.86 -28.47
C ALA A 379 -6.27 -21.71 -29.55
N ALA A 380 -6.28 -21.27 -30.81
CA ALA A 380 -6.86 -21.98 -31.93
C ALA A 380 -6.07 -23.25 -32.37
N ASN A 381 -4.76 -23.32 -32.09
CA ASN A 381 -3.90 -24.46 -32.49
C ASN A 381 -3.51 -25.36 -31.30
N ALA A 382 -4.04 -25.11 -30.10
CA ALA A 382 -3.74 -25.89 -28.91
C ALA A 382 -4.61 -27.15 -28.81
N THR A 383 -4.38 -28.15 -29.68
CA THR A 383 -5.10 -29.44 -29.63
C THR A 383 -4.51 -30.45 -28.63
N SER A 384 -3.44 -30.10 -27.91
CA SER A 384 -2.81 -30.94 -26.88
C SER A 384 -2.73 -30.20 -25.54
N PRO A 385 -2.87 -30.88 -24.38
CA PRO A 385 -2.84 -30.24 -23.05
C PRO A 385 -1.58 -29.41 -22.81
N THR A 386 -0.43 -29.86 -23.32
CA THR A 386 0.84 -29.11 -23.32
C THR A 386 0.74 -27.77 -24.03
N ASN A 387 0.04 -27.67 -25.17
CA ASN A 387 -0.11 -26.41 -25.89
C ASN A 387 -0.99 -25.41 -25.12
N THR A 388 -1.99 -25.88 -24.37
CA THR A 388 -2.84 -25.04 -23.52
C THR A 388 -2.04 -24.47 -22.35
N GLU A 389 -1.23 -25.30 -21.68
CA GLU A 389 -0.34 -24.85 -20.60
C GLU A 389 0.66 -23.80 -21.10
N ILE A 390 1.33 -24.08 -22.24
CA ILE A 390 2.27 -23.13 -22.86
C ILE A 390 1.58 -21.81 -23.21
N ALA A 391 0.38 -21.85 -23.82
CA ALA A 391 -0.36 -20.64 -24.17
C ALA A 391 -0.75 -19.82 -22.93
N SER A 392 -1.20 -20.47 -21.85
CA SER A 392 -1.55 -19.80 -20.59
C SER A 392 -0.33 -19.14 -19.93
N GLN A 393 0.82 -19.79 -19.98
CA GLN A 393 2.08 -19.24 -19.47
C GLN A 393 2.57 -18.06 -20.30
N GLN A 394 2.49 -18.15 -21.64
CA GLN A 394 2.83 -17.05 -22.54
C GLN A 394 1.94 -15.81 -22.31
N GLN A 395 0.65 -16.03 -22.02
CA GLN A 395 -0.26 -14.95 -21.67
C GLN A 395 0.12 -14.28 -20.33
N GLN A 396 0.48 -15.07 -19.31
CA GLN A 396 0.94 -14.52 -18.02
C GLN A 396 2.24 -13.72 -18.16
N ILE A 397 3.20 -14.19 -18.96
CA ILE A 397 4.45 -13.48 -19.24
C ILE A 397 4.16 -12.14 -19.94
N THR A 398 3.30 -12.15 -20.96
CA THR A 398 2.91 -10.91 -21.68
C THR A 398 2.24 -9.90 -20.76
N LEU A 399 1.33 -10.34 -19.88
CA LEU A 399 0.65 -9.45 -18.91
C LEU A 399 1.63 -8.87 -17.87
N ALA A 400 2.61 -9.66 -17.43
CA ALA A 400 3.66 -9.19 -16.54
C ALA A 400 4.57 -8.16 -17.25
N GLU A 401 4.95 -8.42 -18.50
CA GLU A 401 5.75 -7.49 -19.30
C GLU A 401 5.06 -6.12 -19.45
N ASP A 402 3.79 -6.11 -19.86
CA ASP A 402 3.00 -4.89 -19.97
C ASP A 402 2.90 -4.13 -18.63
N MET A 403 2.71 -4.85 -17.52
CA MET A 403 2.72 -4.25 -16.19
C MET A 403 4.06 -3.57 -15.87
N TYR A 404 5.19 -4.22 -16.13
CA TYR A 404 6.50 -3.61 -15.89
C TYR A 404 6.74 -2.40 -16.80
N ASP A 405 6.35 -2.47 -18.07
CA ASP A 405 6.51 -1.36 -19.01
C ASP A 405 5.68 -0.15 -18.59
N GLN A 406 4.46 -0.36 -18.07
CA GLN A 406 3.64 0.69 -17.45
C GLN A 406 4.34 1.32 -16.24
N VAL A 407 4.92 0.51 -15.34
CA VAL A 407 5.66 1.01 -14.17
C VAL A 407 6.89 1.82 -14.60
N LEU A 408 7.67 1.32 -15.57
CA LEU A 408 8.86 2.00 -16.09
C LEU A 408 8.50 3.31 -16.80
N GLN A 409 7.41 3.34 -17.56
CA GLN A 409 6.91 4.56 -18.20
C GLN A 409 6.51 5.60 -17.15
N MET A 410 5.79 5.18 -16.10
CA MET A 410 5.42 6.03 -14.97
C MET A 410 6.66 6.59 -14.26
N ILE A 411 7.66 5.75 -13.97
CA ILE A 411 8.93 6.20 -13.37
C ILE A 411 9.61 7.23 -14.28
N SER A 412 9.73 6.97 -15.58
CA SER A 412 10.40 7.88 -16.51
C SER A 412 9.71 9.25 -16.58
N THR A 413 8.38 9.26 -16.59
CA THR A 413 7.55 10.48 -16.58
C THR A 413 7.78 11.26 -15.28
N TYR A 414 7.79 10.57 -14.15
CA TYR A 414 8.02 11.18 -12.84
C TYR A 414 9.44 11.73 -12.69
N VAL A 415 10.45 10.98 -13.12
CA VAL A 415 11.87 11.40 -13.11
C VAL A 415 12.08 12.64 -13.96
N ALA A 416 11.46 12.73 -15.14
CA ALA A 416 11.56 13.92 -15.99
C ALA A 416 11.02 15.17 -15.27
N ARG A 417 9.86 15.03 -14.61
CA ARG A 417 9.27 16.09 -13.77
C ARG A 417 10.18 16.50 -12.63
N GLU A 418 10.72 15.55 -11.86
CA GLU A 418 11.58 15.88 -10.70
C GLU A 418 12.91 16.51 -11.11
N ARG A 419 13.50 16.11 -12.24
CA ARG A 419 14.69 16.78 -12.79
C ARG A 419 14.41 18.23 -13.15
N PHE A 420 13.25 18.51 -13.72
CA PHE A 420 12.81 19.88 -13.99
C PHE A 420 12.62 20.66 -12.67
N GLN A 421 11.91 20.10 -11.70
CA GLN A 421 11.69 20.72 -10.39
C GLN A 421 13.00 21.03 -9.66
N ARG A 422 13.97 20.11 -9.69
CA ARG A 422 15.31 20.34 -9.15
C ARG A 422 15.98 21.56 -9.79
N ARG A 423 16.00 21.65 -11.12
CA ARG A 423 16.60 22.77 -11.84
C ARG A 423 15.89 24.08 -11.55
N ALA A 424 14.56 24.07 -11.57
CA ALA A 424 13.74 25.25 -11.29
C ALA A 424 13.99 25.78 -9.87
N ARG A 425 14.03 24.90 -8.86
CA ARG A 425 14.26 25.29 -7.46
C ARG A 425 15.67 25.77 -7.18
N LEU A 426 16.68 25.10 -7.75
CA LEU A 426 18.06 25.57 -7.66
C LEU A 426 18.23 26.92 -8.39
N GLY A 427 17.55 27.10 -9.53
CA GLY A 427 17.48 28.38 -10.22
C GLY A 427 16.84 29.47 -9.35
N HIS A 428 15.73 29.17 -8.66
CA HIS A 428 15.09 30.10 -7.73
C HIS A 428 16.03 30.51 -6.59
N PHE A 429 16.80 29.57 -6.02
CA PHE A 429 17.83 29.90 -5.03
C PHE A 429 18.86 30.90 -5.56
N VAL A 430 19.41 30.66 -6.77
CA VAL A 430 20.40 31.57 -7.38
C VAL A 430 19.78 32.95 -7.67
N VAL A 431 18.56 32.99 -8.21
CA VAL A 431 17.84 34.25 -8.46
C VAL A 431 17.60 35.00 -7.15
N SER A 432 17.17 34.31 -6.10
CA SER A 432 16.99 34.92 -4.77
C SER A 432 18.26 35.52 -4.22
N LEU A 433 19.42 34.86 -4.38
CA LEU A 433 20.71 35.40 -3.96
C LEU A 433 21.04 36.71 -4.72
N VAL A 434 20.81 36.74 -6.03
CA VAL A 434 21.02 37.95 -6.86
C VAL A 434 20.09 39.09 -6.43
N VAL A 435 18.81 38.79 -6.19
CA VAL A 435 17.82 39.78 -5.71
C VAL A 435 18.24 40.33 -4.34
N SER A 436 18.66 39.47 -3.41
CA SER A 436 19.12 39.91 -2.10
C SER A 436 20.36 40.81 -2.17
N ILE A 437 21.34 40.49 -3.02
CA ILE A 437 22.51 41.34 -3.27
C ILE A 437 22.08 42.69 -3.87
N ALA A 438 21.20 42.69 -4.87
CA ALA A 438 20.68 43.91 -5.48
C ALA A 438 19.94 44.80 -4.46
N CYS A 439 19.15 44.19 -3.57
CA CYS A 439 18.50 44.90 -2.47
C CYS A 439 19.52 45.50 -1.49
N PHE A 440 20.58 44.76 -1.12
CA PHE A 440 21.63 45.29 -0.23
C PHE A 440 22.40 46.46 -0.86
N VAL A 441 22.70 46.38 -2.16
CA VAL A 441 23.26 47.52 -2.91
C VAL A 441 22.27 48.69 -2.88
N GLY A 442 20.99 48.45 -3.13
CA GLY A 442 19.95 49.48 -3.06
C GLY A 442 19.83 50.14 -1.68
N VAL A 443 20.00 49.37 -0.59
CA VAL A 443 20.05 49.89 0.79
C VAL A 443 21.26 50.79 0.99
N TRP A 444 22.44 50.39 0.52
CA TRP A 444 23.66 51.18 0.64
C TRP A 444 23.54 52.58 0.03
N TRP A 445 22.82 52.69 -1.09
CA TRP A 445 22.59 53.98 -1.78
C TRP A 445 21.30 54.70 -1.34
N SER A 446 20.53 54.13 -0.41
CA SER A 446 19.24 54.68 -0.02
C SER A 446 19.37 55.82 0.97
N THR A 447 18.85 57.00 0.63
CA THR A 447 18.81 58.17 1.53
C THR A 447 17.57 58.18 2.45
N ARG A 448 16.60 57.29 2.22
CA ARG A 448 15.32 57.25 2.94
C ARG A 448 15.20 55.96 3.73
N ALA A 449 15.09 56.08 5.05
CA ALA A 449 15.01 54.93 5.95
C ALA A 449 13.91 53.93 5.59
N PHE A 450 12.72 54.40 5.17
CA PHE A 450 11.62 53.51 4.78
C PHE A 450 11.93 52.69 3.51
N VAL A 451 12.69 53.24 2.56
CA VAL A 451 13.09 52.51 1.34
C VAL A 451 14.09 51.43 1.72
N SER A 452 15.06 51.74 2.59
CA SER A 452 15.99 50.75 3.13
C SER A 452 15.26 49.61 3.84
N PHE A 453 14.25 49.93 4.66
CA PHE A 453 13.41 48.92 5.32
C PHE A 453 12.71 47.99 4.32
N ILE A 454 12.07 48.54 3.29
CA ILE A 454 11.38 47.73 2.26
C ILE A 454 12.37 46.82 1.52
N LEU A 455 13.54 47.35 1.14
CA LEU A 455 14.57 46.56 0.45
C LEU A 455 15.12 45.43 1.34
N CYS A 456 15.37 45.69 2.62
CA CYS A 456 15.76 44.67 3.59
C CYS A 456 14.67 43.60 3.76
N LEU A 457 13.39 44.00 3.82
CA LEU A 457 12.26 43.07 3.94
C LEU A 457 12.15 42.17 2.69
N VAL A 458 12.18 42.75 1.49
CA VAL A 458 12.15 41.99 0.23
C VAL A 458 13.34 41.04 0.14
N SER A 459 14.56 41.52 0.42
CA SER A 459 15.77 40.69 0.46
C SER A 459 15.61 39.50 1.39
N SER A 460 15.10 39.74 2.60
CA SER A 460 14.92 38.70 3.62
C SER A 460 13.91 37.63 3.18
N LEU A 461 12.74 38.05 2.68
CA LEU A 461 11.70 37.12 2.21
C LEU A 461 12.17 36.31 1.00
N SER A 462 12.82 36.96 0.02
CA SER A 462 13.36 36.30 -1.16
C SER A 462 14.46 35.30 -0.80
N LEU A 463 15.38 35.66 0.11
CA LEU A 463 16.46 34.78 0.54
C LEU A 463 15.93 33.56 1.29
N VAL A 464 14.96 33.74 2.19
CA VAL A 464 14.33 32.63 2.93
C VAL A 464 13.64 31.68 1.96
N ALA A 465 12.80 32.19 1.06
CA ALA A 465 12.10 31.37 0.07
C ALA A 465 13.07 30.62 -0.85
N GLY A 466 14.06 31.33 -1.39
CA GLY A 466 15.09 30.75 -2.26
C GLY A 466 15.94 29.70 -1.54
N THR A 467 16.32 29.93 -0.28
CA THR A 467 17.11 28.97 0.51
C THR A 467 16.32 27.69 0.78
N ILE A 468 15.05 27.81 1.15
CA ILE A 468 14.16 26.65 1.34
C ILE A 468 14.05 25.86 0.03
N ASP A 469 13.80 26.53 -1.11
CA ASP A 469 13.76 25.86 -2.41
C ASP A 469 15.10 25.24 -2.80
N GLY A 470 16.22 25.92 -2.52
CA GLY A 470 17.57 25.40 -2.74
C GLY A 470 17.84 24.12 -1.95
N LEU A 471 17.44 24.06 -0.68
CA LEU A 471 17.56 22.87 0.16
C LEU A 471 16.66 21.73 -0.36
N ILE A 472 15.41 22.02 -0.71
CA ILE A 472 14.48 21.04 -1.26
C ILE A 472 15.00 20.49 -2.59
N GLY A 473 15.33 21.35 -3.55
CA GLY A 473 15.82 20.96 -4.87
C GLY A 473 17.19 20.27 -4.81
N GLY A 474 18.07 20.72 -3.93
CA GLY A 474 19.42 20.21 -3.78
C GLY A 474 19.49 18.86 -3.06
N LEU A 475 18.85 18.76 -1.89
CA LEU A 475 18.95 17.58 -1.02
C LEU A 475 17.78 16.63 -1.24
N PHE A 476 16.55 17.11 -1.07
CA PHE A 476 15.37 16.25 -1.08
C PHE A 476 15.11 15.64 -2.46
N VAL A 477 15.01 16.46 -3.51
CA VAL A 477 14.78 15.96 -4.87
C VAL A 477 15.94 15.06 -5.32
N SER A 478 17.17 15.32 -4.86
CA SER A 478 18.30 14.42 -5.12
C SER A 478 18.14 13.06 -4.43
N SER A 479 17.66 13.03 -3.20
CA SER A 479 17.34 11.79 -2.49
C SER A 479 16.22 11.02 -3.19
N GLU A 480 15.13 11.71 -3.55
CA GLU A 480 13.99 11.12 -4.27
C GLU A 480 14.42 10.52 -5.61
N LEU A 481 15.25 11.24 -6.39
CA LEU A 481 15.81 10.73 -7.64
C LEU A 481 16.71 9.50 -7.45
N ARG A 482 17.37 9.33 -6.28
CA ARG A 482 18.14 8.13 -5.98
C ARG A 482 17.22 6.96 -5.63
N SER A 483 16.21 7.18 -4.78
CA SER A 483 15.18 6.18 -4.49
C SER A 483 14.47 5.69 -5.75
N LEU A 484 14.18 6.60 -6.70
CA LEU A 484 13.59 6.25 -8.00
C LEU A 484 14.52 5.39 -8.85
N LYS A 485 15.83 5.59 -8.79
CA LYS A 485 16.81 4.76 -9.53
C LYS A 485 16.87 3.35 -8.98
N GLU A 486 16.87 3.20 -7.65
CA GLU A 486 16.81 1.88 -7.01
C GLU A 486 15.52 1.16 -7.43
N PHE A 487 14.38 1.85 -7.33
CA PHE A 487 13.09 1.28 -7.74
C PHE A 487 13.07 0.92 -9.24
N GLU A 488 13.58 1.80 -10.11
CA GLU A 488 13.69 1.54 -11.55
C GLU A 488 14.54 0.30 -11.84
N TRP A 489 15.69 0.18 -11.17
CA TRP A 489 16.58 -0.96 -11.33
C TRP A 489 15.92 -2.26 -10.90
N GLU A 490 15.24 -2.27 -9.74
CA GLU A 490 14.51 -3.44 -9.24
C GLU A 490 13.43 -3.90 -10.22
N ILE A 491 12.65 -2.96 -10.77
CA ILE A 491 11.60 -3.27 -11.76
C ILE A 491 12.21 -3.80 -13.06
N ARG A 492 13.28 -3.18 -13.57
CA ARG A 492 14.00 -3.69 -14.75
C ARG A 492 14.54 -5.09 -14.51
N ASN A 493 15.08 -5.36 -13.32
CA ASN A 493 15.62 -6.67 -12.95
C ASN A 493 14.51 -7.72 -12.85
N ALA A 494 13.36 -7.38 -12.25
CA ALA A 494 12.20 -8.26 -12.20
C ALA A 494 11.65 -8.57 -13.60
N ARG A 495 11.50 -7.54 -14.45
CA ARG A 495 11.12 -7.68 -15.86
C ARG A 495 12.03 -8.64 -16.62
N ARG A 496 13.36 -8.46 -16.51
CA ARG A 496 14.33 -9.36 -17.16
C ARG A 496 14.24 -10.80 -16.66
N THR A 497 14.04 -10.98 -15.35
CA THR A 497 13.90 -12.31 -14.73
C THR A 497 12.70 -13.05 -15.31
N VAL A 498 11.53 -12.38 -15.39
CA VAL A 498 10.32 -12.96 -15.99
C VAL A 498 10.48 -13.26 -17.47
N LEU A 499 11.15 -12.37 -18.23
CA LEU A 499 11.40 -12.58 -19.65
C LEU A 499 12.53 -13.58 -19.95
N GLY A 500 13.30 -13.97 -18.93
CA GLY A 500 14.47 -14.85 -19.06
C GLY A 500 15.62 -14.20 -19.85
N LEU A 501 15.74 -12.88 -19.81
CA LEU A 501 16.76 -12.12 -20.57
C LEU A 501 18.18 -12.18 -19.97
N GLY A 502 18.40 -12.96 -18.91
CA GLY A 502 19.67 -12.99 -18.17
C GLY A 502 19.80 -11.80 -17.20
N LEU A 503 20.73 -11.93 -16.25
CA LEU A 503 21.11 -10.85 -15.33
C LEU A 503 22.18 -10.00 -16.03
N ASP A 504 21.92 -8.70 -16.21
CA ASP A 504 22.93 -7.80 -16.76
C ASP A 504 24.01 -7.51 -15.70
N ILE A 505 25.28 -7.74 -16.05
CA ILE A 505 26.39 -7.08 -15.37
C ILE A 505 26.70 -5.71 -16.02
N GLU A 506 26.36 -5.41 -17.28
CA GLU A 506 27.04 -4.27 -17.95
C GLU A 506 26.31 -3.46 -19.05
N GLU A 507 25.00 -3.60 -19.30
CA GLU A 507 24.36 -2.73 -20.33
C GLU A 507 24.19 -1.25 -19.92
N GLU A 508 24.46 -0.87 -18.67
CA GLU A 508 24.44 0.55 -18.27
C GLU A 508 25.54 1.41 -18.94
N HIS A 509 26.60 0.79 -19.49
CA HIS A 509 27.72 1.52 -20.11
C HIS A 509 27.61 1.70 -21.63
N ARG A 510 26.52 1.23 -22.28
CA ARG A 510 26.23 1.69 -23.65
C ARG A 510 25.59 3.07 -23.59
N SER A 511 26.40 4.07 -23.25
CA SER A 511 26.13 5.46 -23.65
C SER A 511 25.72 5.46 -25.12
N PRO A 512 24.59 6.08 -25.51
CA PRO A 512 24.15 6.08 -26.90
C PRO A 512 25.30 6.64 -27.72
N ARG A 513 25.90 5.79 -28.56
CA ARG A 513 26.94 6.19 -29.51
C ARG A 513 26.38 7.42 -30.21
N SER A 514 27.05 8.56 -30.05
CA SER A 514 26.73 9.76 -30.80
C SER A 514 26.61 9.35 -32.25
N ALA A 515 25.42 9.51 -32.83
CA ALA A 515 25.21 9.28 -34.24
C ALA A 515 26.33 10.01 -34.99
N SER A 516 27.18 9.25 -35.66
CA SER A 516 28.23 9.77 -36.51
C SER A 516 27.58 10.74 -37.49
N ARG A 517 27.89 12.04 -37.34
CA ARG A 517 27.56 13.05 -38.35
C ARG A 517 28.19 12.59 -39.66
N GLY A 518 27.38 12.04 -40.55
CA GLY A 518 27.77 11.77 -41.92
C GLY A 518 28.03 13.11 -42.60
N TRP A 519 29.29 13.36 -42.92
CA TRP A 519 29.69 14.47 -43.77
C TRP A 519 29.21 14.16 -45.19
N TYR A 520 28.22 14.92 -45.68
CA TYR A 520 27.94 15.00 -47.11
C TYR A 520 29.09 15.77 -47.77
N ARG A 521 29.70 15.17 -48.79
CA ARG A 521 30.54 15.85 -49.78
C ARG A 521 29.65 16.54 -50.81
#